data_AF-A0A0K1E6N6-F1
#
_entry.id   AF-A0A0K1E6N6-F1
#
_cell.length_a   1.000
_cell.length_b   1.000
_cell.length_c   1.000
_cell.angle_alpha   90.00
_cell.angle_beta   90.00
_cell.angle_gamma   90.00
#
_symmetry.space_group_name_H-M   'P 1'
#
loop_
_entity.id
_entity.type
_entity.pdbx_description
1 polymer ?
#
loop_
_entity_poly.entity_id
_entity_poly.type
_entity_poly.pdbx_seq_one_letter_code
_entity_poly.pdbx_strand_id
1 'polypeptide(L)'
;MLSRDSLLGWCVLLFGVVSFATGCSDQTRCTAEIMDGKYRGIASGKKGQRDLDEDAKRDACLQRCAAEKADILDDCAKRCLAEIRHDMINASVRCDG
;
A
#
# COMPACT_ATOMS: atom_id res chain seq x y z
N MET A 1 28.37 -49.32 25.27
CA MET A 1 28.26 -47.94 25.78
C MET A 1 27.28 -47.19 24.89
N LEU A 2 26.24 -46.60 25.48
CA LEU A 2 25.10 -45.91 24.83
C LEU A 2 25.51 -44.79 23.87
N SER A 3 24.80 -44.63 22.74
CA SER A 3 24.14 -43.34 22.41
C SER A 3 23.17 -43.40 21.22
N ARG A 4 21.87 -43.33 21.56
CA ARG A 4 20.86 -42.45 20.95
C ARG A 4 20.50 -42.61 19.47
N ASP A 5 20.17 -43.83 19.06
CA ASP A 5 19.09 -44.05 18.10
C ASP A 5 17.74 -43.76 18.77
N SER A 6 17.16 -42.59 18.51
CA SER A 6 15.70 -42.33 18.51
C SER A 6 15.44 -40.84 18.63
N LEU A 7 15.22 -40.21 17.49
CA LEU A 7 14.10 -39.33 17.18
C LEU A 7 14.52 -38.47 15.99
N LEU A 8 13.68 -38.47 14.96
CA LEU A 8 13.76 -37.62 13.75
C LEU A 8 14.58 -38.20 12.59
N GLY A 9 14.40 -39.50 12.36
CA GLY A 9 14.24 -39.99 11.00
C GLY A 9 12.90 -39.50 10.44
N TRP A 10 12.94 -38.41 9.68
CA TRP A 10 11.95 -38.04 8.65
C TRP A 10 12.39 -36.75 7.98
N CYS A 11 13.11 -36.88 6.87
CA CYS A 11 13.05 -36.02 5.68
C CYS A 11 14.13 -36.49 4.72
N VAL A 12 13.98 -37.76 4.31
CA VAL A 12 14.72 -38.32 3.19
C VAL A 12 14.18 -37.66 1.92
N LEU A 13 15.08 -37.00 1.20
CA LEU A 13 15.20 -36.93 -0.25
C LEU A 13 13.89 -36.78 -1.05
N LEU A 14 13.58 -35.56 -1.47
CA LEU A 14 12.99 -35.35 -2.80
C LEU A 14 13.56 -34.06 -3.39
N PHE A 15 14.17 -34.21 -4.58
CA PHE A 15 14.16 -33.27 -5.70
C PHE A 15 14.46 -31.81 -5.35
N GLY A 16 15.61 -31.31 -5.76
CA GLY A 16 15.81 -31.10 -7.18
C GLY A 16 15.87 -29.60 -7.41
N VAL A 17 17.03 -29.18 -7.87
CA VAL A 17 17.41 -27.85 -8.30
C VAL A 17 16.30 -27.19 -9.15
N VAL A 18 15.54 -26.28 -8.56
CA VAL A 18 14.84 -25.17 -9.25
C VAL A 18 15.14 -23.94 -8.40
N SER A 19 16.29 -23.32 -8.59
CA SER A 19 16.45 -22.20 -9.53
C SER A 19 15.45 -21.10 -9.24
N PHE A 20 15.87 -20.18 -8.35
CA PHE A 20 15.85 -18.74 -8.60
C PHE A 20 14.81 -18.26 -9.62
N ALA A 21 13.60 -18.05 -9.13
CA ALA A 21 12.77 -16.94 -9.56
C ALA A 21 11.84 -16.60 -8.40
N THR A 22 12.41 -16.05 -7.32
CA THR A 22 11.66 -15.09 -6.50
C THR A 22 11.35 -13.90 -7.40
N GLY A 23 10.31 -14.04 -8.23
CA GLY A 23 9.61 -12.93 -8.81
C GLY A 23 8.89 -12.24 -7.67
N CYS A 24 9.64 -11.45 -6.87
CA CYS A 24 9.06 -10.44 -6.02
C CYS A 24 8.25 -9.55 -6.95
N SER A 25 6.93 -9.74 -6.95
CA SER A 25 6.04 -8.76 -7.52
C SER A 25 6.21 -7.53 -6.65
N ASP A 26 7.00 -6.57 -7.14
CA ASP A 26 7.35 -5.31 -6.50
C ASP A 26 6.11 -4.39 -6.41
N GLN A 27 5.06 -4.90 -5.77
CA GLN A 27 3.75 -4.28 -5.65
C GLN A 27 3.73 -3.47 -4.37
N THR A 28 3.91 -2.16 -4.53
CA THR A 28 3.84 -1.17 -3.45
C THR A 28 2.40 -0.72 -3.27
N ARG A 29 1.94 -0.66 -2.02
CA ARG A 29 0.62 -0.15 -1.67
C ARG A 29 0.76 1.09 -0.80
N CYS A 30 0.19 2.21 -1.27
CA CYS A 30 0.13 3.46 -0.54
C CYS A 30 -1.29 3.72 -0.03
N THR A 31 -1.39 4.11 1.22
CA THR A 31 -2.64 4.51 1.87
C THR A 31 -2.50 5.95 2.33
N ALA A 32 -3.38 6.83 1.87
CA ALA A 32 -3.46 8.22 2.31
C ALA A 32 -4.68 8.41 3.22
N GLU A 33 -4.50 9.18 4.28
CA GLU A 33 -5.53 9.48 5.26
C GLU A 33 -5.60 11.01 5.45
N ILE A 34 -6.79 11.59 5.33
CA ILE A 34 -7.04 13.04 5.44
C ILE A 34 -7.97 13.28 6.64
N MET A 35 -7.76 14.39 7.35
CA MET A 35 -8.50 14.75 8.57
C MET A 35 -8.39 13.65 9.63
N ASP A 36 -7.15 13.32 9.99
CA ASP A 36 -6.84 12.37 11.08
C ASP A 36 -7.47 10.97 10.89
N GLY A 37 -7.57 10.50 9.64
CA GLY A 37 -8.12 9.19 9.30
C GLY A 37 -9.61 9.18 8.96
N LYS A 38 -10.28 10.34 8.93
CA LYS A 38 -11.71 10.41 8.57
C LYS A 38 -11.97 10.01 7.12
N TYR A 39 -11.07 10.36 6.21
CA TYR A 39 -11.15 9.98 4.79
C TYR A 39 -9.90 9.21 4.41
N ARG A 40 -10.05 8.04 3.79
CA ARG A 40 -8.94 7.17 3.41
C ARG A 40 -8.99 6.84 1.93
N GLY A 41 -7.86 6.99 1.27
CA GLY A 41 -7.63 6.64 -0.13
C GLY A 41 -6.52 5.62 -0.25
N ILE A 42 -6.63 4.72 -1.21
CA ILE A 42 -5.67 3.61 -1.38
C ILE A 42 -5.24 3.52 -2.83
N ALA A 43 -3.94 3.56 -3.05
CA ALA A 43 -3.33 3.29 -4.34
C ALA A 43 -2.41 2.06 -4.24
N SER A 44 -2.34 1.27 -5.29
CA SER A 44 -1.42 0.14 -5.38
C SER A 44 -0.85 0.05 -6.78
N GLY A 45 0.44 -0.19 -6.90
CA GLY A 45 1.11 -0.25 -8.20
C GLY A 45 2.51 -0.83 -8.10
N LYS A 46 3.22 -0.87 -9.22
CA LYS A 46 4.60 -1.33 -9.24
C LYS A 46 5.54 -0.22 -8.76
N LYS A 47 6.57 -0.57 -7.99
CA LYS A 47 7.62 0.38 -7.58
C LYS A 47 8.24 1.04 -8.81
N GLY A 48 8.23 2.37 -8.86
CA GLY A 48 8.66 3.18 -10.01
C GLY A 48 7.57 3.53 -11.03
N GLN A 49 6.31 3.13 -10.81
CA GLN A 49 5.17 3.42 -11.67
C GLN A 49 4.27 4.48 -11.02
N ARG A 50 4.35 5.74 -11.49
CA ARG A 50 3.62 6.94 -10.99
C ARG A 50 3.80 7.24 -9.48
N ASP A 51 3.47 8.45 -9.06
CA ASP A 51 3.42 8.83 -7.65
C ASP A 51 2.19 8.19 -6.98
N LEU A 52 2.36 6.97 -6.47
CA LEU A 52 1.33 6.24 -5.72
C LEU A 52 0.84 7.02 -4.50
N ASP A 53 1.69 7.88 -3.93
CA ASP A 53 1.38 8.79 -2.85
C ASP A 53 0.31 9.82 -3.26
N GLU A 54 0.50 10.49 -4.40
CA GLU A 54 -0.44 11.47 -4.94
C GLU A 54 -1.74 10.80 -5.42
N ASP A 55 -1.66 9.62 -6.03
CA ASP A 55 -2.85 8.85 -6.42
C ASP A 55 -3.68 8.43 -5.18
N ALA A 56 -3.02 8.01 -4.08
CA ALA A 56 -3.72 7.70 -2.83
C ALA A 56 -4.35 8.94 -2.19
N LYS A 57 -3.65 10.08 -2.16
CA LYS A 57 -4.20 11.36 -1.67
C LYS A 57 -5.40 11.82 -2.50
N ARG A 58 -5.32 11.67 -3.83
CA ARG A 58 -6.42 12.04 -4.73
C ARG A 58 -7.66 11.22 -4.45
N ASP A 59 -7.51 9.91 -4.25
CA ASP A 59 -8.61 9.03 -3.89
C ASP A 59 -9.23 9.42 -2.53
N ALA A 60 -8.40 9.71 -1.53
CA ALA A 60 -8.88 10.20 -0.23
C ALA A 60 -9.66 11.52 -0.35
N CYS A 61 -9.17 12.44 -1.18
CA CYS A 61 -9.86 13.71 -1.46
C CYS A 61 -11.19 13.49 -2.21
N LEU A 62 -11.25 12.55 -3.15
CA LEU A 62 -12.51 12.19 -3.83
C LEU A 62 -13.53 11.62 -2.85
N GLN A 63 -13.11 10.76 -1.91
CA GLN A 63 -13.98 10.25 -0.84
C GLN A 63 -14.54 11.37 0.03
N ARG A 64 -13.70 12.34 0.40
CA ARG A 64 -14.13 13.54 1.13
C ARG A 64 -15.18 14.31 0.33
N CYS A 65 -14.90 14.64 -0.92
CA CYS A 65 -15.79 15.41 -1.78
C CYS A 65 -17.12 14.71 -2.05
N ALA A 66 -17.10 13.38 -2.19
CA ALA A 66 -18.32 12.58 -2.31
C ALA A 66 -19.15 12.63 -1.02
N ALA A 67 -18.51 12.55 0.15
CA ALA A 67 -19.19 12.68 1.43
C ALA A 67 -19.78 14.09 1.64
N GLU A 68 -19.10 15.13 1.14
CA GLU A 68 -19.57 16.52 1.16
C GLU A 68 -20.62 16.81 0.06
N LYS A 69 -20.96 15.82 -0.78
CA LYS A 69 -21.91 15.93 -1.91
C LYS A 69 -21.57 17.09 -2.85
N ALA A 70 -20.28 17.28 -3.14
CA ALA A 70 -19.85 18.30 -4.07
C ALA A 70 -20.42 18.07 -5.47
N ASP A 71 -20.98 19.12 -6.08
CA ASP A 71 -21.51 19.06 -7.46
C ASP A 71 -20.44 18.68 -8.49
N ILE A 72 -19.18 19.04 -8.22
CA ILE A 72 -18.04 18.75 -9.09
C ILE A 72 -16.92 18.08 -8.29
N LEU A 73 -16.94 16.75 -8.26
CA LEU A 73 -15.97 15.94 -7.51
C LEU A 73 -14.51 16.21 -7.90
N ASP A 74 -14.23 16.36 -9.21
CA ASP A 74 -12.86 16.53 -9.69
C ASP A 74 -12.27 17.89 -9.28
N ASP A 75 -13.07 18.96 -9.30
CA ASP A 75 -12.65 20.29 -8.86
C ASP A 75 -12.47 20.36 -7.34
N CYS A 76 -13.38 19.73 -6.59
CA CYS A 76 -13.27 19.59 -5.15
C CYS A 76 -12.02 18.79 -4.76
N ALA A 77 -11.73 17.68 -5.43
CA ALA A 77 -10.54 16.88 -5.16
C ALA A 77 -9.25 17.65 -5.48
N LYS A 78 -9.22 18.45 -6.55
CA LYS A 78 -8.08 19.34 -6.84
C LYS A 78 -7.85 20.38 -5.75
N ARG A 79 -8.91 20.99 -5.22
CA ARG A 79 -8.80 21.93 -4.09
C ARG A 79 -8.28 21.23 -2.85
N CYS A 80 -8.85 20.07 -2.50
CA CYS A 80 -8.41 19.27 -1.37
C CYS A 80 -6.91 18.90 -1.48
N LEU A 81 -6.43 18.49 -2.66
CA LEU A 81 -5.01 18.23 -2.89
C LEU A 81 -4.14 19.47 -2.74
N ALA A 82 -4.62 20.64 -3.20
CA ALA A 82 -3.93 21.90 -3.00
C ALA A 82 -3.88 22.29 -1.52
N GLU A 83 -4.96 22.10 -0.77
CA GLU A 83 -5.02 22.33 0.68
C GLU A 83 -4.01 21.45 1.43
N ILE A 84 -3.87 20.18 1.03
CA ILE A 84 -2.86 19.27 1.59
C ILE A 84 -1.45 19.78 1.27
N ARG A 85 -1.18 20.21 0.04
CA ARG A 85 0.13 20.74 -0.39
C ARG A 85 0.52 22.03 0.35
N HIS A 86 -0.48 22.83 0.72
CA HIS A 86 -0.29 24.05 1.51
C HIS A 86 -0.35 23.81 3.02
N ASP A 87 -0.35 22.55 3.47
CA ASP A 87 -0.45 22.14 4.88
C ASP A 87 -1.68 22.73 5.60
N MET A 88 -2.71 23.11 4.85
CA MET A 88 -3.98 23.61 5.42
C MET A 88 -4.82 22.47 5.98
N ILE A 89 -4.59 21.25 5.49
CA ILE A 89 -5.29 20.04 5.91
C ILE A 89 -4.27 18.95 6.19
N ASN A 90 -4.41 18.31 7.35
CA ASN A 90 -3.55 17.21 7.75
C ASN A 90 -3.81 15.98 6.87
N ALA A 91 -2.79 15.53 6.16
CA ALA A 91 -2.81 14.28 5.40
C ALA A 91 -1.56 13.45 5.71
N SER A 92 -1.78 12.18 6.08
CA SER A 92 -0.71 11.22 6.27
C SER A 92 -0.74 10.19 5.15
N VAL A 93 0.43 9.82 4.62
CA VAL A 93 0.52 8.75 3.64
C VAL A 93 1.49 7.68 4.15
N ARG A 94 1.11 6.42 3.98
CA ARG A 94 1.93 5.26 4.31
C ARG A 94 2.01 4.34 3.10
N CYS A 95 3.22 4.08 2.64
CA CYS A 95 3.49 3.13 1.57
C CYS A 95 4.21 1.90 2.14
N ASP A 96 3.60 0.72 1.98
CA ASP A 96 4.20 -0.58 2.29
C ASP A 96 4.67 -1.22 0.97
N GLY A 97 5.91 -1.71 0.93
CA GLY A 97 6.52 -2.36 -0.23
C GLY A 97 7.91 -2.92 0.05
#